data_AF-A0A0W1KHM1-F1
#
_entry.id   AF-A0A0W1KHM1-F1
#
_cell.length_a   1.000
_cell.length_b   1.000
_cell.length_c   1.000
_cell.angle_alpha   90.00
_cell.angle_beta   90.00
_cell.angle_gamma   90.00
#
_symmetry.space_group_name_H-M   'P 1'
#
loop_
_entity.id
_entity.type
_entity.pdbx_description
1 polymer ?
#
loop_
_entity_poly.entity_id
_entity_poly.type
_entity_poly.pdbx_seq_one_letter_code
_entity_poly.pdbx_strand_id
1 'polypeptide(L)'
;MLTFQLAVSAQQAQSFLDMGYDLFSGFAVDAAAAASVTDVGDLMDLLCLRFPGAPYAEDEPLDILHVPVDPFVFDRHAVGPLSAEAFRGGVVEYPPYDGSGVARGGGVETDLLLIEPARLTAGSRLWRFHPGNPEPELRGVYHGLAYGWENVETGTFTATVPSPFIGPVIKRAWGGVPCDVELEGGRPAAVTMVSPTNPQAEDGFTQLESGMWAKRIAVGEGADIYADLVTGEVSGIPVRVVRSVRDGDRLLFQVAALINDAHYLERAKFQRWSTGVYTALVDPANLTNQKRQEARPVIWDVSDRPAIAARSAAIDFSDTNALLRECLSLLSQTAPPDWIEETVRVQLVGQSAIYEGYAKLEGDTNAQLRVLPTAVIHHLRRLKQNLAIAGEAPFFVAVINLTKAGQGKLNVNAVQEPVWADLVPVEEWRNEADAFPRTGDTMPDWLLTRLANDPAGDAGEAELAGGAQAGGAPAPREGSPYSADLTAGIQWIGDLQQA
;
A
#
# COMPACT_ATOMS: atom_id res chain seq x y z
N MET A 1 3.35 24.95 -7.76
CA MET A 1 2.48 24.15 -6.88
C MET A 1 2.74 22.70 -7.21
N LEU A 2 3.07 21.88 -6.20
CA LEU A 2 3.30 20.45 -6.39
C LEU A 2 2.11 19.80 -7.10
N THR A 3 2.40 18.96 -8.10
CA THR A 3 1.39 18.20 -8.84
C THR A 3 1.82 16.75 -8.83
N PHE A 4 1.00 15.88 -8.28
CA PHE A 4 1.26 14.44 -8.30
C PHE A 4 1.08 13.92 -9.73
N GLN A 5 2.02 13.10 -10.19
CA GLN A 5 1.91 12.31 -11.41
C GLN A 5 1.83 10.83 -11.04
N LEU A 6 0.75 10.16 -11.45
CA LEU A 6 0.54 8.73 -11.22
C LEU A 6 -0.15 8.07 -12.43
N ALA A 7 0.04 6.76 -12.58
CA ALA A 7 -0.61 5.99 -13.63
C ALA A 7 -2.00 5.51 -13.21
N VAL A 8 -2.90 5.45 -14.19
CA VAL A 8 -4.22 4.85 -14.04
C VAL A 8 -4.47 3.88 -15.19
N SER A 9 -5.19 2.79 -14.91
CA SER A 9 -5.57 1.83 -15.95
C SER A 9 -6.50 2.48 -16.98
N ALA A 10 -6.53 1.95 -18.20
CA ALA A 10 -7.46 2.40 -19.25
C ALA A 10 -8.93 2.38 -18.78
N GLN A 11 -9.31 1.39 -17.95
CA GLN A 11 -10.65 1.31 -17.38
C GLN A 11 -10.93 2.44 -16.37
N GLN A 12 -9.94 2.82 -15.55
CA GLN A 12 -10.07 3.96 -14.64
C GLN A 12 -10.14 5.28 -15.41
N ALA A 13 -9.29 5.46 -16.43
CA ALA A 13 -9.33 6.61 -17.33
C ALA A 13 -10.71 6.76 -17.98
N GLN A 14 -11.30 5.67 -18.48
CA GLN A 14 -12.66 5.69 -19.03
C GLN A 14 -13.70 6.02 -17.95
N SER A 15 -13.56 5.48 -16.75
CA SER A 15 -14.46 5.75 -15.62
C SER A 15 -14.46 7.21 -15.18
N PHE A 16 -13.31 7.89 -15.30
CA PHE A 16 -13.23 9.33 -15.09
C PHE A 16 -14.10 10.09 -16.10
N LEU A 17 -13.92 9.83 -17.39
CA LEU A 17 -14.59 10.58 -18.46
C LEU A 17 -16.09 10.23 -18.60
N ASP A 18 -16.45 8.96 -18.47
CA ASP A 18 -17.82 8.48 -18.75
C ASP A 18 -18.73 8.46 -17.52
N MET A 19 -18.17 8.29 -16.33
CA MET A 19 -18.93 8.16 -15.09
C MET A 19 -18.63 9.27 -14.08
N GLY A 20 -17.72 10.18 -14.40
CA GLY A 20 -17.32 11.29 -13.53
C GLY A 20 -16.62 10.83 -12.26
N TYR A 21 -16.00 9.64 -12.26
CA TYR A 21 -15.33 9.09 -11.07
C TYR A 21 -14.31 10.09 -10.52
N ASP A 22 -14.32 10.33 -9.21
CA ASP A 22 -13.61 11.47 -8.61
C ASP A 22 -12.57 11.06 -7.56
N LEU A 23 -12.21 9.78 -7.51
CA LEU A 23 -11.28 9.23 -6.51
C LEU A 23 -10.00 8.70 -7.15
N PHE A 24 -8.87 8.92 -6.47
CA PHE A 24 -7.55 8.45 -6.91
C PHE A 24 -6.70 8.01 -5.71
N SER A 25 -5.67 7.21 -5.99
CA SER A 25 -4.68 6.72 -5.02
C SER A 25 -3.55 6.00 -5.73
N GLY A 26 -2.48 5.69 -5.01
CA GLY A 26 -1.39 4.81 -5.48
C GLY A 26 -0.04 5.49 -5.49
N PHE A 27 0.91 4.88 -6.20
CA PHE A 27 2.25 5.45 -6.35
C PHE A 27 2.25 6.68 -7.24
N ALA A 28 2.95 7.72 -6.79
CA ALA A 28 3.07 8.98 -7.49
C ALA A 28 4.49 9.56 -7.36
N VAL A 29 4.81 10.47 -8.27
CA VAL A 29 6.01 11.31 -8.24
C VAL A 29 5.60 12.78 -8.42
N ASP A 30 6.53 13.71 -8.21
CA ASP A 30 6.33 15.10 -8.65
C ASP A 30 6.32 15.16 -10.18
N ALA A 31 5.23 15.64 -10.77
CA ALA A 31 5.08 15.83 -12.21
C ALA A 31 6.19 16.73 -12.79
N ALA A 32 6.68 17.72 -12.04
CA ALA A 32 7.77 18.58 -12.49
C ALA A 32 9.10 17.83 -12.57
N ALA A 33 9.38 16.93 -11.62
CA ALA A 33 10.58 16.09 -11.62
C ALA A 33 10.55 15.05 -12.76
N ALA A 34 9.37 14.54 -13.10
CA ALA A 34 9.17 13.56 -14.17
C ALA A 34 8.91 14.19 -15.55
N ALA A 35 8.96 15.51 -15.71
CA ALA A 35 8.50 16.21 -16.92
C ALA A 35 9.26 15.83 -18.19
N SER A 36 10.50 15.35 -18.08
CA SER A 36 11.31 14.88 -19.22
C SER A 36 11.05 13.42 -19.60
N VAL A 37 10.30 12.66 -18.79
CA VAL A 37 10.03 11.24 -19.01
C VAL A 37 8.74 11.11 -19.80
N THR A 38 8.86 10.80 -21.09
CA THR A 38 7.72 10.68 -22.01
C THR A 38 7.60 9.31 -22.65
N ASP A 39 8.65 8.47 -22.56
CA ASP A 39 8.58 7.09 -23.00
C ASP A 39 7.72 6.24 -22.05
N VAL A 40 6.89 5.37 -22.61
CA VAL A 40 5.96 4.54 -21.82
C VAL A 40 6.71 3.54 -20.95
N GLY A 41 7.77 2.90 -21.45
CA GLY A 41 8.57 1.95 -20.68
C GLY A 41 9.26 2.64 -19.51
N ASP A 42 9.82 3.83 -19.73
CA ASP A 42 10.43 4.63 -18.67
C ASP A 42 9.41 5.10 -17.61
N LEU A 43 8.20 5.48 -18.02
CA LEU A 43 7.11 5.82 -17.08
C LEU A 43 6.65 4.61 -16.27
N MET A 44 6.62 3.42 -16.89
CA MET A 44 6.30 2.16 -16.18
C MET A 44 7.35 1.80 -15.14
N ASP A 45 8.63 2.03 -15.41
CA ASP A 45 9.71 1.85 -14.44
C ASP A 45 9.60 2.87 -13.30
N LEU A 46 9.46 4.16 -13.66
CA LEU A 46 9.37 5.27 -12.71
C LEU A 46 8.23 5.07 -11.70
N LEU A 47 7.08 4.58 -12.15
CA LEU A 47 5.87 4.40 -11.34
C LEU A 47 5.69 2.95 -10.82
N CYS A 48 6.70 2.09 -11.01
CA CYS A 48 6.71 0.69 -10.58
C CYS A 48 5.50 -0.12 -11.06
N LEU A 49 5.22 -0.08 -12.37
CA LEU A 49 4.00 -0.65 -12.96
C LEU A 49 4.15 -2.10 -13.47
N ARG A 50 5.32 -2.72 -13.36
CA ARG A 50 5.60 -4.08 -13.89
C ARG A 50 5.33 -5.23 -12.90
N PHE A 51 4.36 -5.05 -12.02
CA PHE A 51 3.98 -6.08 -11.06
C PHE A 51 3.18 -7.22 -11.73
N PRO A 52 3.11 -8.41 -11.13
CA PRO A 52 2.33 -9.53 -11.66
C PRO A 52 0.86 -9.17 -11.91
N GLY A 53 0.37 -9.42 -13.13
CA GLY A 53 -1.01 -9.10 -13.52
C GLY A 53 -1.30 -7.61 -13.72
N ALA A 54 -0.26 -6.78 -13.86
CA ALA A 54 -0.41 -5.37 -14.20
C ALA A 54 -1.23 -5.15 -15.48
N PRO A 55 -2.17 -4.20 -15.50
CA PRO A 55 -2.97 -3.86 -16.68
C PRO A 55 -2.25 -2.89 -17.62
N TYR A 56 -0.91 -2.95 -17.68
CA TYR A 56 -0.05 -2.02 -18.40
C TYR A 56 0.95 -2.78 -19.25
N ALA A 57 1.23 -2.28 -20.46
CA ALA A 57 2.20 -2.84 -21.38
C ALA A 57 2.99 -1.72 -22.06
N GLU A 58 4.28 -1.97 -22.35
CA GLU A 58 5.19 -0.98 -22.96
C GLU A 58 4.78 -0.55 -24.36
N ASP A 59 4.11 -1.44 -25.09
CA ASP A 59 3.65 -1.24 -26.46
C ASP A 59 2.20 -0.74 -26.56
N GLU A 60 1.57 -0.44 -25.41
CA GLU A 60 0.23 0.12 -25.33
C GLU A 60 0.24 1.57 -24.79
N PRO A 61 -0.78 2.40 -25.09
CA PRO A 61 -0.89 3.72 -24.49
C PRO A 61 -1.04 3.66 -22.96
N LEU A 62 -0.39 4.60 -22.27
CA LEU A 62 -0.45 4.73 -20.81
C LEU A 62 -1.19 6.01 -20.42
N ASP A 63 -2.24 5.88 -19.62
CA ASP A 63 -2.96 7.01 -19.08
C ASP A 63 -2.33 7.46 -17.74
N ILE A 64 -1.98 8.74 -17.67
CA ILE A 64 -1.31 9.39 -16.54
C ILE A 64 -2.21 10.49 -16.00
N LEU A 65 -2.40 10.49 -14.68
CA LEU A 65 -3.18 11.49 -13.97
C LEU A 65 -2.25 12.49 -13.30
N HIS A 66 -2.44 13.77 -13.61
CA HIS A 66 -1.85 14.90 -12.90
C HIS A 66 -2.86 15.44 -11.89
N VAL A 67 -2.48 15.44 -10.61
CA VAL A 67 -3.34 15.91 -9.52
C VAL A 67 -2.66 17.04 -8.75
N PRO A 68 -3.20 18.28 -8.81
CA PRO A 68 -2.72 19.36 -7.96
C PRO A 68 -2.85 18.97 -6.48
N VAL A 69 -1.83 19.29 -5.67
CA VAL A 69 -1.87 19.01 -4.23
C VAL A 69 -3.04 19.73 -3.54
N ASP A 70 -3.68 19.06 -2.59
CA ASP A 70 -4.80 19.57 -1.81
C ASP A 70 -4.63 19.20 -0.32
N PRO A 71 -5.05 20.08 0.62
CA PRO A 71 -4.87 19.85 2.05
C PRO A 71 -5.55 18.59 2.61
N PHE A 72 -6.53 18.02 1.90
CA PHE A 72 -7.21 16.78 2.28
C PHE A 72 -6.62 15.51 1.65
N VAL A 73 -5.60 15.65 0.79
CA VAL A 73 -4.84 14.52 0.27
C VAL A 73 -3.80 14.11 1.31
N PHE A 74 -3.71 12.81 1.59
CA PHE A 74 -2.68 12.23 2.45
C PHE A 74 -1.64 11.52 1.59
N ASP A 75 -0.40 11.97 1.69
CA ASP A 75 0.75 11.44 0.97
C ASP A 75 1.92 11.19 1.93
N ARG A 76 2.77 10.21 1.58
CA ARG A 76 3.99 9.85 2.31
C ARG A 76 4.97 9.17 1.36
N HIS A 77 6.24 9.07 1.73
CA HIS A 77 7.18 8.24 0.98
C HIS A 77 6.73 6.76 0.95
N ALA A 78 6.81 6.14 -0.22
CA ALA A 78 6.51 4.74 -0.42
C ALA A 78 7.72 3.87 -0.01
N VAL A 79 8.01 3.83 1.29
CA VAL A 79 9.19 3.13 1.82
C VAL A 79 8.86 1.73 2.37
N GLY A 80 9.83 0.83 2.26
CA GLY A 80 9.72 -0.55 2.72
C GLY A 80 9.73 -0.71 4.25
N PRO A 81 9.49 -1.93 4.77
CA PRO A 81 9.26 -2.17 6.20
C PRO A 81 10.37 -1.74 7.16
N LEU A 82 11.61 -1.69 6.69
CA LEU A 82 12.80 -1.36 7.50
C LEU A 82 13.23 0.10 7.38
N SER A 83 12.46 0.95 6.70
CA SER A 83 12.73 2.38 6.65
C SER A 83 12.25 3.07 7.92
N ALA A 84 13.02 4.04 8.42
CA ALA A 84 12.65 4.88 9.56
C ALA A 84 11.28 5.58 9.39
N GLU A 85 10.88 5.81 8.13
CA GLU A 85 9.60 6.43 7.75
C GLU A 85 8.47 5.43 7.48
N ALA A 86 8.74 4.12 7.60
CA ALA A 86 7.73 3.09 7.45
C ALA A 86 6.56 3.39 8.40
N PHE A 87 5.33 3.17 7.96
CA PHE A 87 4.15 3.31 8.80
C PHE A 87 3.26 2.08 8.60
N ARG A 88 2.87 1.44 9.72
CA ARG A 88 2.11 0.18 9.78
C ARG A 88 2.75 -0.95 8.95
N GLY A 89 4.04 -1.18 9.16
CA GLY A 89 4.82 -2.16 8.40
C GLY A 89 5.40 -1.65 7.07
N GLY A 90 5.19 -0.37 6.74
CA GLY A 90 5.69 0.19 5.48
C GLY A 90 4.89 -0.30 4.27
N VAL A 91 5.47 -0.15 3.08
CA VAL A 91 4.91 -0.66 1.84
C VAL A 91 5.67 -1.93 1.44
N VAL A 92 4.93 -3.00 1.15
CA VAL A 92 5.43 -4.22 0.52
C VAL A 92 4.69 -4.38 -0.79
N GLU A 93 5.43 -4.34 -1.88
CA GLU A 93 4.92 -4.43 -3.25
C GLU A 93 5.88 -5.27 -4.09
N TYR A 94 5.39 -5.81 -5.20
CA TYR A 94 6.20 -6.59 -6.13
C TYR A 94 7.24 -5.73 -6.86
N PRO A 95 8.34 -6.35 -7.37
CA PRO A 95 9.25 -5.69 -8.28
C PRO A 95 8.52 -4.96 -9.43
N PRO A 96 9.04 -3.82 -9.91
CA PRO A 96 10.38 -3.28 -9.66
C PRO A 96 10.48 -2.44 -8.37
N TYR A 97 9.40 -2.37 -7.57
CA TYR A 97 9.45 -1.72 -6.27
C TYR A 97 10.51 -2.38 -5.38
N ASP A 98 11.42 -1.57 -4.85
CA ASP A 98 12.55 -2.04 -4.05
C ASP A 98 12.48 -1.58 -2.59
N GLY A 99 11.44 -0.83 -2.21
CA GLY A 99 11.23 -0.27 -0.88
C GLY A 99 12.19 0.84 -0.46
N SER A 100 12.92 1.46 -1.39
CA SER A 100 13.78 2.62 -1.10
C SER A 100 13.01 3.91 -0.88
N GLY A 101 11.79 4.01 -1.43
CA GLY A 101 11.05 5.28 -1.49
C GLY A 101 11.53 6.19 -2.61
N VAL A 102 12.30 5.67 -3.58
CA VAL A 102 12.85 6.43 -4.70
C VAL A 102 12.39 5.82 -6.02
N ALA A 103 11.85 6.65 -6.90
CA ALA A 103 11.38 6.32 -8.24
C ALA A 103 12.52 6.48 -9.25
N ARG A 104 12.64 5.54 -10.21
CA ARG A 104 13.68 5.56 -11.24
C ARG A 104 13.14 5.16 -12.60
N GLY A 105 13.40 5.96 -13.62
CA GLY A 105 13.02 5.70 -15.02
C GLY A 105 13.38 6.87 -15.93
N GLY A 106 13.75 6.61 -17.19
CA GLY A 106 14.09 7.68 -18.15
C GLY A 106 15.24 8.59 -17.73
N GLY A 107 16.20 8.06 -16.95
CA GLY A 107 17.32 8.83 -16.41
C GLY A 107 16.95 9.81 -15.27
N VAL A 108 15.71 9.77 -14.79
CA VAL A 108 15.23 10.55 -13.64
C VAL A 108 15.28 9.71 -12.37
N GLU A 109 15.71 10.34 -11.27
CA GLU A 109 15.58 9.84 -9.91
C GLU A 109 14.83 10.87 -9.07
N THR A 110 13.76 10.47 -8.39
CA THR A 110 12.92 11.36 -7.58
C THR A 110 12.22 10.58 -6.46
N ASP A 111 11.59 11.26 -5.52
CA ASP A 111 10.87 10.62 -4.42
C ASP A 111 9.67 9.83 -4.98
N LEU A 112 9.56 8.56 -4.55
CA LEU A 112 8.38 7.74 -4.79
C LEU A 112 7.41 7.93 -3.62
N LEU A 113 6.25 8.49 -3.93
CA LEU A 113 5.20 8.76 -2.96
C LEU A 113 4.11 7.68 -3.02
N LEU A 114 3.48 7.41 -1.89
CA LEU A 114 2.22 6.68 -1.80
C LEU A 114 1.12 7.67 -1.44
N ILE A 115 0.13 7.80 -2.31
CA ILE A 115 -1.07 8.58 -2.09
C ILE A 115 -2.17 7.67 -1.54
N GLU A 116 -2.66 7.96 -0.34
CA GLU A 116 -3.84 7.29 0.20
C GLU A 116 -5.10 7.68 -0.61
N PRO A 117 -6.17 6.86 -0.58
CA PRO A 117 -7.45 7.23 -1.19
C PRO A 117 -7.89 8.66 -0.89
N ALA A 118 -7.97 9.44 -1.96
CA ALA A 118 -8.32 10.85 -1.93
C ALA A 118 -9.26 11.21 -3.07
N ARG A 119 -9.90 12.37 -2.93
CA ARG A 119 -10.74 12.97 -3.97
C ARG A 119 -9.87 13.85 -4.85
N LEU A 120 -10.16 13.86 -6.14
CA LEU A 120 -9.46 14.72 -7.09
C LEU A 120 -9.61 16.19 -6.76
N THR A 121 -8.53 16.92 -6.98
CA THR A 121 -8.46 18.38 -6.85
C THR A 121 -8.90 19.02 -8.16
N ALA A 122 -9.72 20.06 -8.10
CA ALA A 122 -10.06 20.83 -9.30
C ALA A 122 -8.77 21.31 -10.02
N GLY A 123 -8.74 21.17 -11.35
CA GLY A 123 -7.55 21.37 -12.17
C GLY A 123 -6.74 20.10 -12.44
N SER A 124 -7.14 18.93 -11.91
CA SER A 124 -6.56 17.64 -12.33
C SER A 124 -6.69 17.42 -13.83
N ARG A 125 -5.68 16.79 -14.43
CA ARG A 125 -5.60 16.53 -15.87
C ARG A 125 -5.30 15.07 -16.14
N LEU A 126 -6.01 14.49 -17.09
CA LEU A 126 -5.77 13.14 -17.59
C LEU A 126 -5.02 13.24 -18.91
N TRP A 127 -3.83 12.67 -18.96
CA TRP A 127 -2.95 12.63 -20.12
C TRP A 127 -2.81 11.21 -20.64
N ARG A 128 -2.66 11.05 -21.95
CA ARG A 128 -2.36 9.78 -22.59
C ARG A 128 -1.01 9.84 -23.28
N PHE A 129 -0.11 8.95 -22.87
CA PHE A 129 1.20 8.75 -23.47
C PHE A 129 1.13 7.60 -24.45
N HIS A 130 1.81 7.73 -25.59
CA HIS A 130 1.82 6.73 -26.65
C HIS A 130 3.26 6.24 -26.89
N PRO A 131 3.48 4.92 -27.06
CA PRO A 131 4.80 4.39 -27.36
C PRO A 131 5.43 5.05 -28.58
N GLY A 132 6.67 5.53 -28.44
CA GLY A 132 7.41 6.20 -29.51
C GLY A 132 6.93 7.61 -29.87
N ASN A 133 5.93 8.18 -29.17
CA ASN A 133 5.50 9.56 -29.34
C ASN A 133 5.79 10.37 -28.08
N PRO A 134 6.68 11.38 -28.14
CA PRO A 134 7.03 12.19 -26.98
C PRO A 134 5.94 13.20 -26.59
N GLU A 135 4.94 13.44 -27.44
CA GLU A 135 3.86 14.40 -27.18
C GLU A 135 2.60 13.69 -26.66
N PRO A 136 2.28 13.80 -25.36
CA PRO A 136 1.07 13.19 -24.80
C PRO A 136 -0.20 13.96 -25.20
N GLU A 137 -1.31 13.23 -25.27
CA GLU A 137 -2.64 13.77 -25.57
C GLU A 137 -3.36 14.15 -24.26
N LEU A 138 -3.91 15.37 -24.17
CA LEU A 138 -4.80 15.73 -23.07
C LEU A 138 -6.20 15.14 -23.32
N ARG A 139 -6.63 14.25 -22.43
CA ARG A 139 -7.91 13.52 -22.54
C ARG A 139 -9.05 14.18 -21.76
N GLY A 140 -8.73 14.76 -20.60
CA GLY A 140 -9.74 15.34 -19.74
C GLY A 140 -9.19 16.30 -18.69
N VAL A 141 -10.07 17.19 -18.21
CA VAL A 141 -9.79 18.12 -17.11
C VAL A 141 -10.89 18.00 -16.08
N TYR A 142 -10.52 17.85 -14.82
CA TYR A 142 -11.46 17.80 -13.71
C TYR A 142 -11.73 19.20 -13.15
N HIS A 143 -13.00 19.60 -13.08
CA HIS A 143 -13.45 20.96 -12.73
C HIS A 143 -14.10 21.04 -11.35
N GLY A 144 -13.77 20.11 -10.45
CA GLY A 144 -14.39 20.02 -9.13
C GLY A 144 -15.73 19.31 -9.16
N LEU A 145 -16.38 19.23 -8.01
CA LEU A 145 -17.59 18.42 -7.81
C LEU A 145 -18.82 18.91 -8.55
N ALA A 146 -18.87 20.21 -8.78
CA ALA A 146 -20.00 20.84 -9.46
C ALA A 146 -20.10 20.38 -10.92
N TYR A 147 -18.97 20.21 -11.61
CA TYR A 147 -18.92 19.92 -13.04
C TYR A 147 -18.33 18.54 -13.36
N GLY A 148 -17.46 18.01 -12.51
CA GLY A 148 -16.78 16.75 -12.71
C GLY A 148 -15.73 16.83 -13.81
N TRP A 149 -15.64 15.79 -14.64
CA TRP A 149 -14.68 15.71 -15.74
C TRP A 149 -15.24 16.32 -17.01
N GLU A 150 -14.48 17.24 -17.60
CA GLU A 150 -14.61 17.63 -19.01
C GLU A 150 -13.83 16.63 -19.87
N ASN A 151 -14.51 15.97 -20.80
CA ASN A 151 -13.86 15.20 -21.85
C ASN A 151 -13.41 16.16 -22.97
N VAL A 152 -12.10 16.26 -23.22
CA VAL A 152 -11.54 17.24 -24.17
C VAL A 152 -11.96 16.98 -25.61
N GLU A 153 -12.18 15.72 -26.00
CA GLU A 153 -12.60 15.37 -27.36
C GLU A 153 -14.03 15.84 -27.67
N THR A 154 -14.92 15.77 -26.67
CA THR A 154 -16.35 16.00 -26.86
C THR A 154 -16.86 17.29 -26.23
N GLY A 155 -16.10 17.89 -25.31
CA GLY A 155 -16.50 19.04 -24.49
C GLY A 155 -17.58 18.72 -23.45
N THR A 156 -17.89 17.45 -23.19
CA THR A 156 -18.96 17.06 -22.26
C THR A 156 -18.47 17.02 -20.82
N PHE A 157 -19.29 17.53 -19.91
CA PHE A 157 -19.06 17.46 -18.48
C PHE A 157 -19.79 16.27 -17.85
N THR A 158 -19.06 15.46 -17.09
CA THR A 158 -19.60 14.30 -16.37
C THR A 158 -19.20 14.35 -14.91
N ALA A 159 -20.18 14.48 -14.01
CA ALA A 159 -19.98 14.44 -12.57
C ALA A 159 -20.57 13.18 -11.94
N THR A 160 -19.91 12.67 -10.90
CA THR A 160 -20.44 11.58 -10.06
C THR A 160 -21.02 12.12 -8.76
N VAL A 161 -21.88 11.34 -8.11
CA VAL A 161 -22.41 11.71 -6.79
C VAL A 161 -21.25 11.72 -5.77
N PRO A 162 -20.94 12.87 -5.14
CA PRO A 162 -19.87 12.97 -4.17
C PRO A 162 -20.01 11.98 -3.02
N SER A 163 -18.99 11.15 -2.77
CA SER A 163 -18.94 10.32 -1.55
C SER A 163 -18.79 11.20 -0.30
N PRO A 164 -19.59 11.03 0.75
CA PRO A 164 -19.36 11.79 1.99
C PRO A 164 -18.13 11.30 2.76
N PHE A 165 -17.52 10.16 2.40
CA PHE A 165 -16.42 9.55 3.17
C PHE A 165 -15.01 9.97 2.74
N ILE A 166 -14.88 10.72 1.64
CA ILE A 166 -13.61 11.23 1.14
C ILE A 166 -13.80 12.66 0.60
N GLY A 167 -12.87 13.55 0.96
CA GLY A 167 -12.82 14.93 0.48
C GLY A 167 -13.51 15.92 1.43
N PRO A 168 -13.44 17.22 1.11
CA PRO A 168 -14.00 18.27 1.95
C PRO A 168 -15.52 18.23 2.00
N VAL A 169 -16.04 18.42 3.21
CA VAL A 169 -17.43 18.73 3.50
C VAL A 169 -17.49 19.99 4.34
N ILE A 170 -18.52 20.80 4.14
CA ILE A 170 -18.84 21.93 5.02
C ILE A 170 -20.05 21.58 5.89
N LYS A 171 -19.95 21.87 7.19
CA LYS A 171 -21.05 21.68 8.14
C LYS A 171 -22.15 22.71 7.91
N ARG A 172 -23.38 22.21 7.73
CA ARG A 172 -24.62 22.99 7.73
C ARG A 172 -25.54 22.48 8.84
N ALA A 173 -26.58 23.25 9.16
CA ALA A 173 -27.57 22.87 10.18
C ALA A 173 -28.30 21.55 9.86
N TRP A 174 -28.32 21.15 8.59
CA TRP A 174 -28.99 19.96 8.08
C TRP A 174 -28.03 18.80 7.72
N GLY A 175 -26.72 18.97 7.92
CA GLY A 175 -25.72 17.92 7.68
C GLY A 175 -24.40 18.45 7.11
N GLY A 176 -23.44 17.54 6.92
CA GLY A 176 -22.23 17.82 6.14
C GLY A 176 -22.54 17.78 4.65
N VAL A 177 -22.08 18.79 3.92
CA VAL A 177 -22.33 18.92 2.47
C VAL A 177 -20.99 18.87 1.73
N PRO A 178 -20.80 17.93 0.80
CA PRO A 178 -19.59 17.89 -0.04
C PRO A 178 -19.37 19.23 -0.73
N CYS A 179 -18.12 19.68 -0.76
CA CYS A 179 -17.78 20.96 -1.35
C CYS A 179 -16.37 21.00 -1.93
N ASP A 180 -16.18 21.86 -2.93
CA ASP A 180 -14.86 22.34 -3.32
C ASP A 180 -14.49 23.59 -2.50
N VAL A 181 -13.22 23.73 -2.13
CA VAL A 181 -12.73 24.85 -1.33
C VAL A 181 -11.84 25.74 -2.20
N GLU A 182 -12.17 27.02 -2.28
CA GLU A 182 -11.36 28.04 -2.94
C GLU A 182 -10.49 28.75 -1.91
N LEU A 183 -9.19 28.86 -2.19
CA LEU A 183 -8.23 29.54 -1.34
C LEU A 183 -7.91 30.94 -1.86
N GLU A 184 -7.84 31.92 -0.96
CA GLU A 184 -7.30 33.26 -1.21
C GLU A 184 -6.27 33.59 -0.13
N GLY A 185 -5.04 33.94 -0.52
CA GLY A 185 -3.95 34.18 0.45
C GLY A 185 -3.65 32.99 1.37
N GLY A 186 -3.81 31.76 0.87
CA GLY A 186 -3.56 30.52 1.62
C GLY A 186 -4.61 30.17 2.66
N ARG A 187 -5.81 30.77 2.61
CA ARG A 187 -6.93 30.50 3.52
C ARG A 187 -8.21 30.24 2.73
N PRO A 188 -9.15 29.42 3.27
CA PRO A 188 -10.47 29.25 2.66
C PRO A 188 -11.20 30.60 2.53
N ALA A 189 -11.56 30.96 1.30
CA ALA A 189 -12.25 32.21 0.98
C ALA A 189 -13.69 31.95 0.51
N ALA A 190 -13.91 30.83 -0.18
CA ALA A 190 -15.23 30.38 -0.59
C ALA A 190 -15.31 28.86 -0.61
N VAL A 191 -16.53 28.34 -0.53
CA VAL A 191 -16.82 26.95 -0.83
C VAL A 191 -17.93 26.85 -1.85
N THR A 192 -17.82 25.89 -2.75
CA THR A 192 -18.91 25.49 -3.65
C THR A 192 -19.50 24.20 -3.13
N MET A 193 -20.66 24.30 -2.47
CA MET A 193 -21.42 23.15 -1.97
C MET A 193 -22.10 22.43 -3.12
N VAL A 194 -22.06 21.10 -3.11
CA VAL A 194 -22.61 20.25 -4.19
C VAL A 194 -23.51 19.18 -3.63
N SER A 195 -24.65 18.96 -4.28
CA SER A 195 -25.64 17.97 -3.92
C SER A 195 -26.24 17.30 -5.16
N PRO A 196 -26.52 15.99 -5.14
CA PRO A 196 -27.19 15.30 -6.25
C PRO A 196 -28.67 15.68 -6.41
N THR A 197 -29.26 16.35 -5.41
CA THR A 197 -30.66 16.78 -5.40
C THR A 197 -30.80 18.19 -4.86
N ASN A 198 -31.84 18.92 -5.26
CA ASN A 198 -32.11 20.26 -4.73
C ASN A 198 -32.32 20.25 -3.21
N PRO A 199 -31.41 20.82 -2.40
CA PRO A 199 -31.56 20.84 -0.95
C PRO A 199 -32.73 21.73 -0.53
N GLN A 200 -33.80 21.13 0.02
CA GLN A 200 -34.99 21.89 0.48
C GLN A 200 -34.71 22.72 1.74
N ALA A 201 -33.64 22.40 2.47
CA ALA A 201 -33.28 23.04 3.72
C ALA A 201 -32.53 24.38 3.53
N GLU A 202 -32.09 24.70 2.31
CA GLU A 202 -31.32 25.91 2.04
C GLU A 202 -31.50 26.39 0.58
N ASP A 203 -31.99 27.61 0.42
CA ASP A 203 -32.21 28.23 -0.90
C ASP A 203 -30.89 28.62 -1.60
N GLY A 204 -30.99 28.87 -2.91
CA GLY A 204 -29.89 29.42 -3.72
C GLY A 204 -29.00 28.37 -4.39
N PHE A 205 -29.34 27.08 -4.28
CA PHE A 205 -28.77 26.07 -5.15
C PHE A 205 -29.34 26.19 -6.56
N THR A 206 -28.46 26.04 -7.55
CA THR A 206 -28.83 26.00 -8.97
C THR A 206 -28.42 24.67 -9.55
N GLN A 207 -29.29 24.08 -10.37
CA GLN A 207 -28.93 22.89 -11.13
C GLN A 207 -27.98 23.27 -12.28
N LEU A 208 -26.88 22.54 -12.38
CA LEU A 208 -25.87 22.69 -13.42
C LEU A 208 -26.09 21.69 -14.55
N GLU A 209 -25.37 21.87 -15.66
CA GLU A 209 -25.43 20.97 -16.83
C GLU A 209 -24.99 19.54 -16.51
N SER A 210 -24.13 19.37 -15.51
CA SER A 210 -23.73 18.08 -14.95
C SER A 210 -24.87 17.33 -14.23
N GLY A 211 -26.02 17.98 -14.04
CA GLY A 211 -27.16 17.47 -13.27
C GLY A 211 -27.06 17.74 -11.76
N MET A 212 -25.89 18.16 -11.27
CA MET A 212 -25.67 18.49 -9.86
C MET A 212 -26.31 19.81 -9.47
N TRP A 213 -26.71 19.93 -8.20
CA TRP A 213 -27.12 21.19 -7.60
C TRP A 213 -25.93 21.79 -6.87
N ALA A 214 -25.57 23.03 -7.22
CA ALA A 214 -24.43 23.71 -6.61
C ALA A 214 -24.83 25.07 -6.03
N LYS A 215 -24.13 25.46 -4.95
CA LYS A 215 -24.23 26.79 -4.35
C LYS A 215 -22.86 27.22 -3.85
N ARG A 216 -22.37 28.35 -4.38
CA ARG A 216 -21.15 29.00 -3.88
C ARG A 216 -21.49 29.95 -2.75
N ILE A 217 -20.75 29.87 -1.65
CA ILE A 217 -20.83 30.81 -0.52
C ILE A 217 -19.44 31.32 -0.15
N ALA A 218 -19.37 32.55 0.36
CA ALA A 218 -18.15 33.05 0.99
C ALA A 218 -17.92 32.31 2.32
N VAL A 219 -16.68 32.01 2.63
CA VAL A 219 -16.29 31.40 3.91
C VAL A 219 -16.18 32.49 4.96
N GLY A 220 -17.09 32.47 5.93
CA GLY A 220 -17.10 33.36 7.08
C GLY A 220 -16.32 32.81 8.27
N GLU A 221 -16.14 33.67 9.28
CA GLU A 221 -15.60 33.27 10.59
C GLU A 221 -16.51 32.20 11.23
N GLY A 222 -15.94 31.04 11.57
CA GLY A 222 -16.69 29.90 12.13
C GLY A 222 -17.21 28.87 11.11
N ALA A 223 -16.86 28.98 9.82
CA ALA A 223 -17.10 27.90 8.87
C ALA A 223 -16.36 26.63 9.30
N ASP A 224 -17.08 25.51 9.34
CA ASP A 224 -16.54 24.22 9.76
C ASP A 224 -16.40 23.31 8.53
N ILE A 225 -15.19 23.31 7.96
CA ILE A 225 -14.81 22.51 6.79
C ILE A 225 -13.91 21.37 7.27
N TYR A 226 -14.27 20.14 6.96
CA TYR A 226 -13.57 18.93 7.41
C TYR A 226 -13.68 17.82 6.36
N ALA A 227 -12.97 16.71 6.54
CA ALA A 227 -13.23 15.46 5.85
C ALA A 227 -13.66 14.40 6.87
N ASP A 228 -14.67 13.61 6.52
CA ASP A 228 -15.07 12.46 7.33
C ASP A 228 -14.08 11.31 7.12
N LEU A 229 -13.45 10.86 8.21
CA LEU A 229 -12.64 9.65 8.25
C LEU A 229 -13.43 8.56 8.96
N VAL A 230 -14.00 7.65 8.18
CA VAL A 230 -14.67 6.46 8.70
C VAL A 230 -13.73 5.27 8.55
N THR A 231 -13.24 4.77 9.68
CA THR A 231 -12.36 3.60 9.75
C THR A 231 -13.06 2.44 10.44
N GLY A 232 -12.54 1.24 10.25
CA GLY A 232 -13.02 0.03 10.91
C GLY A 232 -12.11 -1.13 10.58
N GLU A 233 -12.62 -2.35 10.75
CA GLU A 233 -11.89 -3.58 10.49
C GLU A 233 -12.73 -4.54 9.65
N VAL A 234 -12.06 -5.27 8.76
CA VAL A 234 -12.64 -6.38 7.98
C VAL A 234 -11.80 -7.61 8.25
N SER A 235 -12.36 -8.58 8.99
CA SER A 235 -11.63 -9.77 9.42
C SER A 235 -10.30 -9.44 10.13
N GLY A 236 -10.29 -8.39 10.96
CA GLY A 236 -9.10 -7.92 11.68
C GLY A 236 -8.19 -6.99 10.87
N ILE A 237 -8.42 -6.82 9.56
CA ILE A 237 -7.62 -5.91 8.72
C ILE A 237 -8.15 -4.48 8.90
N PRO A 238 -7.32 -3.51 9.31
CA PRO A 238 -7.75 -2.13 9.44
C PRO A 238 -8.03 -1.53 8.07
N VAL A 239 -9.21 -0.92 7.93
CA VAL A 239 -9.69 -0.32 6.67
C VAL A 239 -10.26 1.08 6.88
N ARG A 240 -10.34 1.84 5.78
CA ARG A 240 -11.11 3.09 5.66
C ARG A 240 -12.24 2.91 4.66
N VAL A 241 -13.43 3.38 5.00
CA VAL A 241 -14.55 3.47 4.05
C VAL A 241 -14.27 4.59 3.07
N VAL A 242 -14.35 4.28 1.78
CA VAL A 242 -14.06 5.21 0.68
C VAL A 242 -15.35 5.72 0.05
N ARG A 243 -16.29 4.80 -0.23
CA ARG A 243 -17.60 5.15 -0.77
C ARG A 243 -18.63 4.05 -0.51
N SER A 244 -19.90 4.43 -0.66
CA SER A 244 -21.00 3.48 -0.82
C SER A 244 -21.12 3.06 -2.27
N VAL A 245 -21.36 1.78 -2.51
CA VAL A 245 -21.65 1.19 -3.82
C VAL A 245 -23.00 0.50 -3.73
N ARG A 246 -23.87 0.71 -4.73
CA ARG A 246 -25.11 -0.04 -4.86
C ARG A 246 -24.92 -1.15 -5.89
N ASP A 247 -25.25 -2.36 -5.50
CA ASP A 247 -25.30 -3.54 -6.36
C ASP A 247 -26.73 -4.10 -6.31
N GLY A 248 -27.55 -3.71 -7.29
CA GLY A 248 -29.01 -3.90 -7.23
C GLY A 248 -29.59 -3.24 -5.97
N ASP A 249 -30.25 -4.06 -5.14
CA ASP A 249 -30.84 -3.63 -3.86
C ASP A 249 -29.83 -3.64 -2.68
N ARG A 250 -28.61 -4.16 -2.89
CA ARG A 250 -27.61 -4.28 -1.83
C ARG A 250 -26.79 -3.01 -1.73
N LEU A 251 -26.67 -2.49 -0.52
CA LEU A 251 -25.70 -1.45 -0.17
C LEU A 251 -24.41 -2.11 0.30
N LEU A 252 -23.32 -1.83 -0.40
CA LEU A 252 -21.97 -2.26 -0.03
C LEU A 252 -21.11 -1.03 0.26
N PHE A 253 -20.09 -1.20 1.10
CA PHE A 253 -19.01 -0.23 1.22
C PHE A 253 -17.81 -0.69 0.40
N GLN A 254 -17.28 0.21 -0.42
CA GLN A 254 -15.90 0.07 -0.87
C GLN A 254 -15.00 0.58 0.25
N VAL A 255 -14.15 -0.32 0.74
CA VAL A 255 -13.17 -0.02 1.78
C VAL A 255 -11.77 -0.17 1.22
N ALA A 256 -10.84 0.68 1.67
CA ALA A 256 -9.42 0.55 1.36
C ALA A 256 -8.66 0.06 2.59
N ALA A 257 -7.73 -0.87 2.39
CA ALA A 257 -6.83 -1.33 3.44
C ALA A 257 -5.92 -0.18 3.90
N LEU A 258 -5.69 -0.11 5.22
CA LEU A 258 -4.75 0.83 5.82
C LEU A 258 -3.35 0.22 6.06
N ILE A 259 -3.15 -1.00 5.57
CA ILE A 259 -1.85 -1.66 5.43
C ILE A 259 -1.59 -1.73 3.92
N ASN A 260 -0.33 -1.59 3.51
CA ASN A 260 0.07 -1.56 2.11
C ASN A 260 1.01 -2.75 1.83
N ASP A 261 0.46 -3.96 1.91
CA ASP A 261 1.22 -5.20 1.81
C ASP A 261 0.56 -6.13 0.78
N ALA A 262 1.14 -6.18 -0.41
CA ALA A 262 0.60 -6.88 -1.57
C ALA A 262 0.30 -8.35 -1.29
N HIS A 263 1.32 -9.08 -0.83
CA HIS A 263 1.24 -10.50 -0.51
C HIS A 263 0.21 -10.79 0.58
N TYR A 264 0.13 -9.94 1.60
CA TYR A 264 -0.85 -10.10 2.67
C TYR A 264 -2.29 -9.89 2.17
N LEU A 265 -2.51 -8.80 1.43
CA LEU A 265 -3.85 -8.35 1.04
C LEU A 265 -4.46 -9.18 -0.08
N GLU A 266 -3.66 -9.62 -1.05
CA GLU A 266 -4.12 -10.51 -2.13
C GLU A 266 -4.56 -11.87 -1.57
N ARG A 267 -3.83 -12.42 -0.59
CA ARG A 267 -4.24 -13.63 0.14
C ARG A 267 -5.50 -13.40 0.98
N ALA A 268 -5.65 -12.22 1.57
CA ALA A 268 -6.86 -11.77 2.25
C ALA A 268 -8.02 -11.42 1.30
N LYS A 269 -7.85 -11.61 -0.02
CA LYS A 269 -8.86 -11.38 -1.07
C LYS A 269 -9.24 -9.93 -1.30
N PHE A 270 -8.42 -8.99 -0.82
CA PHE A 270 -8.51 -7.61 -1.27
C PHE A 270 -8.03 -7.53 -2.71
N GLN A 271 -8.66 -6.65 -3.48
CA GLN A 271 -8.35 -6.39 -4.87
C GLN A 271 -7.47 -5.15 -4.98
N ARG A 272 -6.42 -5.23 -5.79
CA ARG A 272 -5.59 -4.07 -6.13
C ARG A 272 -6.45 -3.01 -6.80
N TRP A 273 -6.44 -1.79 -6.26
CA TRP A 273 -7.10 -0.63 -6.85
C TRP A 273 -6.11 0.23 -7.63
N SER A 274 -4.90 0.37 -7.11
CA SER A 274 -3.73 0.95 -7.77
C SER A 274 -2.45 0.41 -7.12
N THR A 275 -1.28 0.74 -7.66
CA THR A 275 0.00 0.28 -7.08
C THR A 275 0.09 0.69 -5.61
N GLY A 276 0.35 -0.28 -4.72
CA GLY A 276 0.40 -0.07 -3.27
C GLY A 276 -0.95 0.09 -2.56
N VAL A 277 -2.11 0.14 -3.24
CA VAL A 277 -3.43 0.37 -2.62
C VAL A 277 -4.43 -0.72 -2.99
N TYR A 278 -5.07 -1.29 -1.97
CA TYR A 278 -5.98 -2.42 -2.11
C TYR A 278 -7.34 -2.12 -1.48
N THR A 279 -8.39 -2.66 -2.10
CA THR A 279 -9.77 -2.44 -1.68
C THR A 279 -10.57 -3.73 -1.61
N ALA A 280 -11.69 -3.69 -0.90
CA ALA A 280 -12.70 -4.72 -0.91
C ALA A 280 -14.08 -4.09 -0.96
N LEU A 281 -15.05 -4.80 -1.54
CA LEU A 281 -16.47 -4.51 -1.36
C LEU A 281 -16.97 -5.34 -0.19
N VAL A 282 -17.50 -4.68 0.83
CA VAL A 282 -17.94 -5.32 2.07
C VAL A 282 -19.37 -4.95 2.40
N ASP A 283 -20.10 -5.91 2.96
CA ASP A 283 -21.38 -5.64 3.60
C ASP A 283 -21.13 -4.76 4.83
N PRO A 284 -21.87 -3.67 5.05
CA PRO A 284 -21.75 -2.84 6.25
C PRO A 284 -21.82 -3.64 7.56
N ALA A 285 -22.55 -4.77 7.60
CA ALA A 285 -22.63 -5.63 8.78
C ALA A 285 -21.32 -6.35 9.12
N ASN A 286 -20.40 -6.48 8.15
CA ASN A 286 -19.10 -7.12 8.32
C ASN A 286 -17.98 -6.13 8.67
N LEU A 287 -18.30 -4.83 8.79
CA LEU A 287 -17.35 -3.80 9.22
C LEU A 287 -17.41 -3.65 10.74
N THR A 288 -16.40 -4.17 11.43
CA THR A 288 -16.30 -4.11 12.90
C THR A 288 -15.47 -2.91 13.36
N ASN A 289 -15.52 -2.60 14.67
CA ASN A 289 -14.71 -1.56 15.31
C ASN A 289 -14.78 -0.18 14.62
N GLN A 290 -15.95 0.16 14.07
CA GLN A 290 -16.11 1.38 13.30
C GLN A 290 -15.87 2.62 14.15
N LYS A 291 -15.06 3.55 13.62
CA LYS A 291 -14.81 4.87 14.21
C LYS A 291 -15.06 5.93 13.14
N ARG A 292 -15.66 7.04 13.56
CA ARG A 292 -15.80 8.24 12.73
C ARG A 292 -15.03 9.38 13.36
N GLN A 293 -14.23 10.07 12.57
CA GLN A 293 -13.47 11.24 12.97
C GLN A 293 -13.60 12.33 11.91
N GLU A 294 -13.83 13.56 12.34
CA GLU A 294 -13.75 14.74 11.47
C GLU A 294 -12.30 15.23 11.42
N ALA A 295 -11.65 15.14 10.27
CA ALA A 295 -10.29 15.62 10.06
C ALA A 295 -10.28 17.03 9.46
N ARG A 296 -9.49 17.93 10.04
CA ARG A 296 -9.39 19.34 9.61
C ARG A 296 -7.94 19.67 9.24
N PRO A 297 -7.70 20.34 8.10
CA PRO A 297 -6.38 20.85 7.79
C PRO A 297 -5.96 21.90 8.82
N VAL A 298 -4.76 21.73 9.38
CA VAL A 298 -4.10 22.78 10.17
C VAL A 298 -3.48 23.83 9.24
N ILE A 299 -3.03 23.38 8.07
CA ILE A 299 -2.42 24.19 7.01
C ILE A 299 -3.25 23.98 5.75
N TRP A 300 -3.70 25.07 5.13
CA TRP A 300 -4.51 25.05 3.91
C TRP A 300 -3.68 25.23 2.64
N ASP A 301 -2.66 26.08 2.69
CA ASP A 301 -1.66 26.17 1.63
C ASP A 301 -0.61 25.07 1.80
N VAL A 302 -0.71 24.05 0.96
CA VAL A 302 0.16 22.88 0.98
C VAL A 302 1.12 22.85 -0.20
N SER A 303 1.33 23.98 -0.87
CA SER A 303 2.18 24.09 -2.06
C SER A 303 3.61 23.60 -1.84
N ASP A 304 4.13 23.77 -0.62
CA ASP A 304 5.49 23.39 -0.20
C ASP A 304 5.47 22.30 0.89
N ARG A 305 4.36 21.56 1.06
CA ARG A 305 4.25 20.54 2.11
C ARG A 305 5.13 19.34 1.74
N PRO A 306 6.11 18.95 2.60
CA PRO A 306 6.87 17.73 2.38
C PRO A 306 5.99 16.49 2.55
N ALA A 307 6.29 15.43 1.80
CA ALA A 307 5.67 14.13 2.01
C ALA A 307 6.16 13.53 3.33
N ILE A 308 5.28 13.38 4.31
CA ILE A 308 5.65 12.85 5.64
C ILE A 308 4.57 11.88 6.11
N ALA A 309 4.98 10.67 6.51
CA ALA A 309 4.11 9.76 7.24
C ALA A 309 3.68 10.37 8.58
N ALA A 310 2.40 10.22 8.95
CA ALA A 310 1.87 10.70 10.23
C ALA A 310 2.38 9.88 11.45
N ARG A 311 3.68 9.88 11.69
CA ARG A 311 4.34 9.20 12.82
C ARG A 311 5.07 10.23 13.69
N SER A 312 5.02 10.01 15.00
CA SER A 312 5.59 10.94 15.99
C SER A 312 7.12 10.85 16.16
N ALA A 313 7.75 9.75 15.73
CA ALA A 313 9.19 9.54 15.81
C ALA A 313 9.67 8.47 14.81
N ALA A 314 10.89 8.63 14.30
CA ALA A 314 11.59 7.62 13.50
C ALA A 314 11.86 6.33 14.33
N ILE A 315 11.83 5.17 13.68
CA ILE A 315 12.23 3.89 14.29
C ILE A 315 13.67 3.57 13.91
N ASP A 316 14.48 3.25 14.92
CA ASP A 316 15.79 2.65 14.73
C ASP A 316 15.66 1.12 14.65
N PHE A 317 15.71 0.57 13.44
CA PHE A 317 15.65 -0.88 13.20
C PHE A 317 16.97 -1.62 13.48
N SER A 318 18.02 -0.92 13.94
CA SER A 318 19.20 -1.54 14.54
C SER A 318 18.99 -1.87 16.03
N ASP A 319 18.08 -1.17 16.72
CA ASP A 319 17.65 -1.53 18.07
C ASP A 319 16.68 -2.72 18.03
N THR A 320 17.16 -3.89 18.44
CA THR A 320 16.38 -5.12 18.60
C THR A 320 15.09 -4.92 19.40
N ASN A 321 15.08 -4.08 20.45
CA ASN A 321 13.87 -3.85 21.23
C ASN A 321 12.85 -3.00 20.48
N ALA A 322 13.30 -1.97 19.75
CA ALA A 322 12.41 -1.15 18.91
C ALA A 322 11.80 -2.00 17.77
N LEU A 323 12.63 -2.79 17.11
CA LEU A 323 12.22 -3.74 16.08
C LEU A 323 11.18 -4.75 16.58
N LEU A 324 11.42 -5.36 17.75
CA LEU A 324 10.46 -6.28 18.36
C LEU A 324 9.14 -5.61 18.74
N ARG A 325 9.18 -4.40 19.29
CA ARG A 325 7.95 -3.64 19.59
C ARG A 325 7.14 -3.36 18.33
N GLU A 326 7.79 -2.98 17.22
CA GLU A 326 7.10 -2.75 15.94
C GLU A 326 6.48 -4.05 15.41
N CYS A 327 7.21 -5.16 15.46
CA CYS A 327 6.73 -6.48 15.08
C CYS A 327 5.48 -6.90 15.88
N LEU A 328 5.54 -6.84 17.21
CA LEU A 328 4.42 -7.19 18.08
C LEU A 328 3.22 -6.26 17.90
N SER A 329 3.46 -4.96 17.67
CA SER A 329 2.43 -3.97 17.39
C SER A 329 1.69 -4.29 16.09
N LEU A 330 2.42 -4.66 15.04
CA LEU A 330 1.82 -5.02 13.75
C LEU A 330 0.98 -6.30 13.83
N LEU A 331 1.47 -7.33 14.54
CA LEU A 331 0.69 -8.54 14.82
C LEU A 331 -0.60 -8.20 15.56
N SER A 332 -0.51 -7.44 16.65
CA SER A 332 -1.69 -7.02 17.41
C SER A 332 -2.70 -6.22 16.57
N GLN A 333 -2.25 -5.43 15.60
CA GLN A 333 -3.10 -4.62 14.71
C GLN A 333 -3.77 -5.42 13.59
N THR A 334 -3.30 -6.64 13.34
CA THR A 334 -3.81 -7.53 12.27
C THR A 334 -4.40 -8.82 12.80
N ALA A 335 -4.38 -9.01 14.12
CA ALA A 335 -4.98 -10.14 14.78
C ALA A 335 -6.50 -10.23 14.47
N PRO A 336 -7.04 -11.45 14.35
CA PRO A 336 -8.45 -11.65 14.04
C PRO A 336 -9.37 -11.09 15.13
N PRO A 337 -10.64 -10.79 14.82
CA PRO A 337 -11.61 -10.37 15.82
C PRO A 337 -11.68 -11.34 17.00
N ASP A 338 -11.90 -10.81 18.21
CA ASP A 338 -12.10 -11.57 19.45
C ASP A 338 -10.95 -12.51 19.85
N TRP A 339 -9.75 -12.29 19.31
CA TRP A 339 -8.55 -13.00 19.74
C TRP A 339 -8.20 -12.74 21.21
N ILE A 340 -7.54 -13.72 21.82
CA ILE A 340 -7.05 -13.72 23.20
C ILE A 340 -5.53 -13.86 23.19
N GLU A 341 -5.04 -14.79 22.37
CA GLU A 341 -3.63 -15.10 22.19
C GLU A 341 -3.36 -15.46 20.72
N GLU A 342 -2.19 -15.13 20.24
CA GLU A 342 -1.70 -15.44 18.91
C GLU A 342 -0.30 -16.06 19.01
N THR A 343 -0.08 -17.16 18.29
CA THR A 343 1.22 -17.81 18.14
C THR A 343 1.60 -17.81 16.68
N VAL A 344 2.76 -17.24 16.35
CA VAL A 344 3.34 -17.24 15.00
C VAL A 344 4.68 -17.95 15.03
N ARG A 345 4.88 -18.93 14.16
CA ARG A 345 6.16 -19.61 13.94
C ARG A 345 6.65 -19.30 12.54
N VAL A 346 7.90 -18.84 12.45
CA VAL A 346 8.57 -18.52 11.19
C VAL A 346 9.91 -19.23 11.13
N GLN A 347 10.14 -20.00 10.08
CA GLN A 347 11.45 -20.55 9.72
C GLN A 347 12.10 -19.65 8.66
N LEU A 348 13.33 -19.20 8.91
CA LEU A 348 14.11 -18.32 8.05
C LEU A 348 15.45 -18.96 7.69
N VAL A 349 15.62 -19.29 6.42
CA VAL A 349 16.84 -19.94 5.88
C VAL A 349 17.14 -19.34 4.52
N GLY A 350 18.28 -18.67 4.36
CA GLY A 350 18.62 -17.97 3.12
C GLY A 350 17.55 -16.92 2.79
N GLN A 351 17.02 -16.92 1.57
CA GLN A 351 15.85 -16.14 1.18
C GLN A 351 14.51 -16.79 1.58
N SER A 352 14.50 -18.08 1.92
CA SER A 352 13.25 -18.78 2.25
C SER A 352 12.72 -18.38 3.62
N ALA A 353 11.43 -18.04 3.66
CA ALA A 353 10.65 -17.83 4.85
C ALA A 353 9.38 -18.69 4.80
N ILE A 354 9.31 -19.73 5.63
CA ILE A 354 8.12 -20.58 5.78
C ILE A 354 7.46 -20.22 7.11
N TYR A 355 6.15 -20.02 7.12
CA TYR A 355 5.45 -19.63 8.35
C TYR A 355 4.10 -20.31 8.54
N GLU A 356 3.69 -20.36 9.81
CA GLU A 356 2.34 -20.71 10.26
C GLU A 356 1.93 -19.79 11.41
N GLY A 357 0.62 -19.62 11.60
CA GLY A 357 0.08 -18.85 12.71
C GLY A 357 -1.24 -19.41 13.21
N TYR A 358 -1.48 -19.26 14.50
CA TYR A 358 -2.70 -19.69 15.18
C TYR A 358 -3.15 -18.61 16.16
N ALA A 359 -4.46 -18.41 16.26
CA ALA A 359 -5.07 -17.57 17.26
C ALA A 359 -6.02 -18.38 18.15
N LYS A 360 -5.97 -18.09 19.44
CA LYS A 360 -7.00 -18.47 20.39
C LYS A 360 -8.05 -17.37 20.39
N LEU A 361 -9.26 -17.70 19.96
CA LEU A 361 -10.44 -16.84 19.93
C LEU A 361 -11.41 -17.23 21.05
N GLU A 362 -12.42 -16.40 21.30
CA GLU A 362 -13.56 -16.77 22.13
C GLU A 362 -14.37 -17.89 21.46
N GLY A 363 -14.18 -19.14 21.92
CA GLY A 363 -14.90 -20.32 21.43
C GLY A 363 -14.15 -21.19 20.41
N ASP A 364 -13.01 -20.73 19.88
CA ASP A 364 -12.10 -21.52 19.06
C ASP A 364 -10.66 -21.35 19.56
N THR A 365 -10.07 -22.39 20.11
CA THR A 365 -8.73 -22.30 20.70
C THR A 365 -7.59 -22.46 19.69
N ASN A 366 -7.88 -22.75 18.42
CA ASN A 366 -6.85 -23.04 17.41
C ASN A 366 -7.22 -22.52 16.01
N ALA A 367 -7.78 -21.31 15.95
CA ALA A 367 -8.13 -20.68 14.68
C ALA A 367 -6.86 -20.40 13.88
N GLN A 368 -6.72 -21.05 12.72
CA GLN A 368 -5.54 -20.88 11.89
C GLN A 368 -5.51 -19.49 11.25
N LEU A 369 -4.38 -18.81 11.38
CA LEU A 369 -4.11 -17.58 10.65
C LEU A 369 -3.74 -17.94 9.21
N ARG A 370 -4.57 -17.50 8.27
CA ARG A 370 -4.38 -17.78 6.84
C ARG A 370 -3.24 -16.98 6.22
N VAL A 371 -2.92 -15.83 6.79
CA VAL A 371 -1.89 -14.94 6.26
C VAL A 371 -1.33 -14.06 7.37
N LEU A 372 -0.05 -13.72 7.25
CA LEU A 372 0.71 -12.87 8.17
C LEU A 372 1.20 -11.63 7.41
N PRO A 373 1.21 -10.42 8.01
CA PRO A 373 1.83 -9.26 7.36
C PRO A 373 3.28 -9.56 7.00
N THR A 374 3.65 -9.34 5.74
CA THR A 374 4.98 -9.62 5.20
C THR A 374 6.06 -8.83 5.92
N ALA A 375 5.74 -7.62 6.39
CA ALA A 375 6.62 -6.81 7.22
C ALA A 375 7.13 -7.53 8.49
N VAL A 376 6.35 -8.45 9.08
CA VAL A 376 6.80 -9.28 10.22
C VAL A 376 7.98 -10.16 9.83
N ILE A 377 7.97 -10.73 8.62
CA ILE A 377 9.06 -11.55 8.09
C ILE A 377 10.32 -10.68 7.91
N HIS A 378 10.18 -9.48 7.36
CA HIS A 378 11.28 -8.52 7.22
C HIS A 378 11.87 -8.09 8.56
N HIS A 379 11.01 -7.88 9.56
CA HIS A 379 11.46 -7.56 10.91
C HIS A 379 12.24 -8.72 11.54
N LEU A 380 11.78 -9.97 11.38
CA LEU A 380 12.51 -11.13 11.87
C LEU A 380 13.83 -11.38 11.12
N ARG A 381 13.85 -11.15 9.80
CA ARG A 381 15.08 -11.17 8.99
C ARG A 381 16.09 -10.14 9.50
N ARG A 382 15.66 -8.92 9.80
CA ARG A 382 16.50 -7.87 10.39
C ARG A 382 16.97 -8.23 11.79
N LEU A 383 16.10 -8.83 12.61
CA LEU A 383 16.44 -9.27 13.95
C LEU A 383 17.56 -10.31 13.91
N LYS A 384 17.45 -11.29 13.01
CA LYS A 384 18.48 -12.32 12.79
C LYS A 384 19.83 -11.70 12.44
N GLN A 385 19.85 -10.69 11.57
CA GLN A 385 21.07 -9.93 11.24
C GLN A 385 21.63 -9.19 12.45
N ASN A 386 20.80 -8.46 13.20
CA ASN A 386 21.25 -7.70 14.37
C ASN A 386 21.87 -8.62 15.43
N LEU A 387 21.29 -9.81 15.65
CA LEU A 387 21.85 -10.81 16.57
C LEU A 387 23.19 -11.36 16.06
N ALA A 388 23.30 -11.68 14.77
CA ALA A 388 24.56 -12.12 14.18
C ALA A 388 25.67 -11.06 14.29
N ILE A 389 25.34 -9.79 14.06
CA ILE A 389 26.27 -8.65 14.23
C ILE A 389 26.71 -8.52 15.70
N ALA A 390 25.82 -8.80 16.64
CA ALA A 390 26.13 -8.82 18.07
C ALA A 390 26.95 -10.06 18.51
N GLY A 391 27.28 -10.97 17.60
CA GLY A 391 28.04 -12.19 17.87
C GLY A 391 27.20 -13.35 18.42
N GLU A 392 25.87 -13.23 18.38
CA GLU A 392 24.96 -14.33 18.74
C GLU A 392 24.72 -15.27 17.56
N ALA A 393 24.39 -16.54 17.86
CA ALA A 393 24.10 -17.51 16.81
C ALA A 393 22.80 -17.09 16.06
N PRO A 394 22.84 -16.96 14.72
CA PRO A 394 21.65 -16.63 13.95
C PRO A 394 20.62 -17.75 14.12
N PHE A 395 19.35 -17.40 14.26
CA PHE A 395 18.31 -18.43 14.43
C PHE A 395 17.80 -18.93 13.08
N PHE A 396 17.35 -20.19 13.05
CA PHE A 396 16.60 -20.76 11.93
C PHE A 396 15.10 -20.63 12.12
N VAL A 397 14.62 -20.59 13.37
CA VAL A 397 13.19 -20.47 13.69
C VAL A 397 12.96 -19.40 14.75
N ALA A 398 11.95 -18.57 14.54
CA ALA A 398 11.39 -17.65 15.52
C ALA A 398 9.94 -18.05 15.85
N VAL A 399 9.61 -18.06 17.15
CA VAL A 399 8.25 -18.30 17.64
C VAL A 399 7.83 -17.13 18.52
N ILE A 400 6.85 -16.38 18.04
CA ILE A 400 6.23 -15.26 18.74
C ILE A 400 4.95 -15.78 19.41
N ASN A 401 4.79 -15.52 20.70
CA ASN A 401 3.51 -15.66 21.40
C ASN A 401 3.09 -14.28 21.88
N LEU A 402 1.91 -13.85 21.52
CA LEU A 402 1.37 -12.53 21.83
C LEU A 402 -0.01 -12.68 22.46
N THR A 403 -0.28 -11.93 23.52
CA THR A 403 -1.61 -11.87 24.14
C THR A 403 -2.27 -10.53 23.84
N LYS A 404 -3.60 -10.48 23.85
CA LYS A 404 -4.38 -9.23 23.65
C LYS A 404 -4.08 -8.15 24.69
N ALA A 405 -3.55 -8.54 25.85
CA ALA A 405 -3.06 -7.62 26.87
C ALA A 405 -1.73 -6.93 26.51
N GLY A 406 -1.16 -7.23 25.34
CA GLY A 406 0.10 -6.68 24.86
C GLY A 406 1.36 -7.37 25.42
N GLN A 407 1.21 -8.49 26.13
CA GLN A 407 2.36 -9.29 26.57
C GLN A 407 2.81 -10.17 25.39
N GLY A 408 4.03 -9.95 24.92
CA GLY A 408 4.66 -10.71 23.84
C GLY A 408 5.95 -11.40 24.29
N LYS A 409 6.17 -12.63 23.81
CA LYS A 409 7.40 -13.41 24.03
C LYS A 409 7.93 -13.93 22.70
N LEU A 410 9.19 -13.66 22.42
CA LEU A 410 9.94 -14.30 21.33
C LEU A 410 10.77 -15.45 21.88
N ASN A 411 10.70 -16.61 21.23
CA ASN A 411 11.64 -17.71 21.41
C ASN A 411 12.31 -18.00 20.07
N VAL A 412 13.61 -18.23 20.07
CA VAL A 412 14.37 -18.53 18.86
C VAL A 412 15.07 -19.88 18.97
N ASN A 413 15.22 -20.57 17.85
CA ASN A 413 15.98 -21.81 17.74
C ASN A 413 17.09 -21.63 16.70
N ALA A 414 18.34 -21.72 17.15
CA ALA A 414 19.55 -21.64 16.32
C ALA A 414 20.29 -22.97 16.18
N VAL A 415 19.81 -24.05 16.83
CA VAL A 415 20.57 -25.29 17.05
C VAL A 415 19.84 -26.51 16.53
N GLN A 416 18.58 -26.69 16.90
CA GLN A 416 17.80 -27.87 16.52
C GLN A 416 17.38 -27.78 15.05
N GLU A 417 17.34 -28.92 14.37
CA GLU A 417 16.84 -29.01 13.00
C GLU A 417 15.38 -28.50 12.94
N PRO A 418 15.09 -27.52 12.07
CA PRO A 418 13.74 -27.00 11.95
C PRO A 418 12.74 -28.04 11.43
N VAL A 419 11.49 -27.94 11.89
CA VAL A 419 10.43 -28.88 11.51
C VAL A 419 10.15 -28.88 10.01
N TRP A 420 10.35 -27.75 9.34
CA TRP A 420 10.17 -27.63 7.89
C TRP A 420 11.49 -27.61 7.13
N ALA A 421 12.55 -28.22 7.67
CA ALA A 421 13.86 -28.19 7.04
C ALA A 421 13.85 -28.81 5.62
N ASP A 422 13.05 -29.85 5.42
CA ASP A 422 12.92 -30.56 4.15
C ASP A 422 12.11 -29.80 3.08
N LEU A 423 11.37 -28.77 3.48
CA LEU A 423 10.65 -27.89 2.55
C LEU A 423 11.54 -26.77 2.00
N VAL A 424 12.74 -26.60 2.53
CA VAL A 424 13.69 -25.58 2.10
C VAL A 424 14.70 -26.18 1.12
N PRO A 425 14.82 -25.63 -0.11
CA PRO A 425 15.81 -26.08 -1.08
C PRO A 425 17.24 -26.04 -0.53
N VAL A 426 18.09 -26.95 -0.99
CA VAL A 426 19.49 -27.02 -0.53
C VAL A 426 20.28 -25.76 -0.87
N GLU A 427 19.97 -25.07 -1.97
CA GLU A 427 20.60 -23.78 -2.28
C GLU A 427 20.36 -22.73 -1.20
N GLU A 428 19.20 -22.73 -0.54
CA GLU A 428 18.90 -21.74 0.50
C GLU A 428 19.65 -22.05 1.79
N TRP A 429 19.95 -23.31 2.07
CA TRP A 429 20.85 -23.69 3.15
C TRP A 429 22.30 -23.26 2.89
N ARG A 430 22.74 -23.23 1.63
CA ARG A 430 24.04 -22.66 1.25
C ARG A 430 24.05 -21.15 1.41
N ASN A 431 23.05 -20.47 0.85
CA ASN A 431 22.88 -19.03 1.01
C ASN A 431 22.88 -18.63 2.49
N GLU A 432 22.21 -19.41 3.35
CA GLU A 432 22.21 -19.25 4.80
C GLU A 432 23.62 -19.37 5.40
N ALA A 433 24.38 -20.41 5.05
CA ALA A 433 25.72 -20.65 5.58
C ALA A 433 26.72 -19.58 5.11
N ASP A 434 26.58 -19.10 3.88
CA ASP A 434 27.42 -18.05 3.30
C ASP A 434 27.10 -16.69 3.94
N ALA A 435 25.82 -16.37 4.11
CA ALA A 435 25.37 -15.12 4.73
C ALA A 435 25.66 -15.06 6.23
N PHE A 436 25.56 -16.20 6.90
CA PHE A 436 25.74 -16.33 8.34
C PHE A 436 26.71 -17.46 8.69
N PRO A 437 28.03 -17.24 8.50
CA PRO A 437 29.04 -18.26 8.74
C PRO A 437 29.01 -18.79 10.17
N ARG A 438 28.98 -20.12 10.31
CA ARG A 438 29.03 -20.84 11.60
C ARG A 438 30.31 -21.64 11.70
N THR A 439 30.90 -21.71 12.88
CA THR A 439 32.12 -22.50 13.14
C THR A 439 32.04 -23.23 14.48
N GLY A 440 32.70 -24.39 14.57
CA GLY A 440 32.75 -25.20 15.79
C GLY A 440 31.36 -25.51 16.34
N ASP A 441 31.16 -25.23 17.63
CA ASP A 441 29.93 -25.53 18.38
C ASP A 441 28.68 -24.78 17.88
N THR A 442 28.83 -23.78 17.00
CA THR A 442 27.70 -23.02 16.40
C THR A 442 27.18 -23.63 15.10
N MET A 443 27.88 -24.64 14.56
CA MET A 443 27.52 -25.37 13.36
C MET A 443 26.93 -26.75 13.73
N PRO A 444 25.60 -26.96 13.63
CA PRO A 444 24.99 -28.24 13.98
C PRO A 444 25.34 -29.37 12.99
N ASP A 445 25.50 -30.60 13.49
CA ASP A 445 25.82 -31.79 12.68
C ASP A 445 24.81 -32.06 11.57
N TRP A 446 23.52 -31.81 11.82
CA TRP A 446 22.46 -32.00 10.83
C TRP A 446 22.63 -31.03 9.64
N LEU A 447 23.09 -29.80 9.90
CA LEU A 447 23.33 -28.80 8.85
C LEU A 447 24.54 -29.18 8.01
N LEU A 448 25.64 -29.64 8.65
CA LEU A 448 26.80 -30.17 7.94
C LEU A 448 26.42 -31.33 7.02
N THR A 449 25.61 -32.26 7.54
CA THR A 449 25.10 -33.41 6.79
C THR A 449 24.26 -32.97 5.59
N ARG A 450 23.38 -31.97 5.78
CA ARG A 450 22.53 -31.41 4.72
C ARG A 450 23.34 -30.73 3.62
N LEU A 451 24.36 -29.96 3.99
CA LEU A 451 25.25 -29.29 3.03
C LEU A 451 26.16 -30.27 2.28
N ALA A 452 26.52 -31.40 2.91
CA ALA A 452 27.37 -32.44 2.32
C ALA A 452 26.61 -33.40 1.38
N ASN A 453 25.32 -33.67 1.64
CA ASN A 453 24.52 -34.65 0.90
C ASN A 453 23.86 -34.09 -0.37
N ASP A 454 24.40 -33.03 -0.98
CA ASP A 454 23.84 -32.47 -2.22
C ASP A 454 24.20 -33.33 -3.45
N PRO A 455 23.23 -33.94 -4.14
CA PRO A 455 23.48 -34.66 -5.40
C PRO A 455 23.87 -33.74 -6.57
N ALA A 456 23.70 -32.41 -6.48
CA ALA A 456 24.03 -31.48 -7.56
C ALA A 456 25.52 -31.07 -7.64
N GLY A 457 26.36 -31.53 -6.71
CA GLY A 457 27.81 -31.30 -6.74
C GLY A 457 28.57 -31.97 -7.91
N ASP A 458 27.96 -32.96 -8.58
CA ASP A 458 28.61 -33.75 -9.65
C ASP A 458 27.97 -33.57 -11.05
N ALA A 459 26.89 -32.80 -11.20
CA ALA A 459 26.12 -32.71 -12.47
C ALA A 459 25.92 -31.28 -13.04
N GLY A 460 26.54 -30.26 -12.45
CA GLY A 460 26.27 -28.85 -12.75
C GLY A 460 27.00 -28.22 -13.95
N GLU A 461 27.74 -28.97 -14.77
CA GLU A 461 28.45 -28.40 -15.94
C GLU A 461 27.80 -28.70 -17.32
N ALA A 462 26.68 -29.44 -17.39
CA ALA A 462 26.18 -29.95 -18.68
C ALA A 462 24.78 -29.49 -19.14
N GLU A 463 23.93 -28.86 -18.33
CA GLU A 463 22.57 -28.45 -18.77
C GLU A 463 22.18 -27.04 -18.31
N LEU A 464 22.86 -26.02 -18.84
CA LEU A 464 22.36 -24.65 -18.92
C LEU A 464 22.27 -24.23 -20.39
N ALA A 465 21.42 -24.93 -21.14
CA ALA A 465 21.04 -24.54 -22.50
C ALA A 465 19.59 -24.98 -22.77
N GLY A 466 18.61 -24.27 -22.19
CA GLY A 466 17.22 -24.45 -22.59
C GLY A 466 16.17 -23.91 -21.62
N GLY A 467 15.85 -22.61 -21.74
CA GLY A 467 14.48 -22.13 -21.49
C GLY A 467 14.13 -21.65 -20.08
N ALA A 468 14.55 -20.43 -19.74
CA ALA A 468 13.73 -19.44 -19.02
C ALA A 468 14.39 -18.07 -19.24
N GLN A 469 13.66 -17.12 -19.84
CA GLN A 469 14.14 -15.74 -19.95
C GLN A 469 14.31 -15.15 -18.55
N ALA A 470 15.51 -14.64 -18.30
CA ALA A 470 15.93 -14.03 -17.06
C ALA A 470 15.16 -12.73 -16.79
N GLY A 471 14.28 -12.75 -15.79
CA GLY A 471 14.08 -11.62 -14.90
C GLY A 471 14.97 -11.85 -13.68
N GLY A 472 16.23 -11.38 -13.73
CA GLY A 472 17.15 -11.52 -12.60
C GLY A 472 16.56 -10.80 -11.39
N ALA A 473 16.33 -11.53 -10.29
CA ALA A 473 15.90 -10.92 -9.04
C ALA A 473 16.85 -9.77 -8.67
N PRO A 474 16.33 -8.62 -8.22
CA PRO A 474 17.17 -7.46 -7.92
C PRO A 474 18.18 -7.82 -6.83
N ALA A 475 19.40 -7.29 -6.99
CA ALA A 475 20.52 -7.56 -6.09
C ALA A 475 20.15 -7.23 -4.63
N PRO A 476 20.77 -7.89 -3.64
CA PRO A 476 20.54 -7.57 -2.23
C PRO A 476 20.84 -6.09 -1.92
N ARG A 477 20.10 -5.52 -0.96
CA ARG A 477 20.42 -4.18 -0.46
C ARG A 477 21.80 -4.16 0.18
N GLU A 478 22.53 -3.06 0.05
CA GLU A 478 23.89 -2.91 0.58
C GLU A 478 23.94 -3.29 2.07
N GLY A 479 24.81 -4.26 2.43
CA GLY A 479 24.95 -4.76 3.79
C GLY A 479 23.86 -5.72 4.29
N SER A 480 22.94 -6.17 3.43
CA SER A 480 21.91 -7.17 3.74
C SER A 480 22.07 -8.42 2.86
N PRO A 481 22.11 -9.65 3.41
CA PRO A 481 22.07 -10.87 2.61
C PRO A 481 20.71 -11.13 1.94
N TYR A 482 19.64 -10.39 2.27
CA TYR A 482 18.31 -10.62 1.69
C TYR A 482 18.06 -9.80 0.43
N SER A 483 17.27 -10.35 -0.49
CA SER A 483 16.87 -9.72 -1.74
C SER A 483 16.20 -8.36 -1.53
N ALA A 484 16.36 -7.46 -2.50
CA ALA A 484 15.57 -6.22 -2.57
C ALA A 484 14.10 -6.48 -2.93
N ASP A 485 13.77 -7.63 -3.55
CA ASP A 485 12.39 -8.07 -3.69
C ASP A 485 11.84 -8.45 -2.31
N LEU A 486 10.95 -7.61 -1.81
CA LEU A 486 10.35 -7.76 -0.49
C LEU A 486 9.39 -8.95 -0.39
N THR A 487 9.03 -9.57 -1.50
CA THR A 487 8.10 -10.69 -1.57
C THR A 487 8.79 -12.04 -1.77
N ALA A 488 10.08 -12.02 -2.15
CA ALA A 488 10.85 -13.20 -2.51
C ALA A 488 10.99 -14.23 -1.37
N GLY A 489 10.72 -15.49 -1.72
CA GLY A 489 10.93 -16.66 -0.87
C GLY A 489 9.95 -16.79 0.31
N ILE A 490 8.86 -16.01 0.34
CA ILE A 490 7.92 -16.00 1.48
C ILE A 490 6.71 -16.90 1.20
N GLN A 491 6.58 -17.98 1.97
CA GLN A 491 5.60 -19.04 1.76
C GLN A 491 4.83 -19.36 3.04
N TRP A 492 3.51 -19.53 2.90
CA TRP A 492 2.66 -20.04 3.97
C TRP A 492 2.66 -21.56 3.96
N ILE A 493 2.78 -22.20 5.12
CA ILE A 493 2.90 -23.67 5.21
C ILE A 493 1.71 -24.40 4.57
N GLY A 494 0.51 -23.83 4.66
CA GLY A 494 -0.69 -24.47 4.12
C GLY A 494 -0.74 -24.50 2.59
N ASP A 495 -0.01 -23.61 1.90
CA ASP A 495 0.16 -23.66 0.44
C ASP A 495 1.06 -24.86 0.06
N LEU A 496 2.15 -25.07 0.82
CA LEU A 496 3.11 -26.16 0.60
C LEU A 496 2.56 -27.54 0.90
N GLN A 497 1.61 -27.64 1.84
CA GLN A 497 0.98 -28.91 2.21
C GLN A 497 -0.13 -29.35 1.23
N GLN A 498 -0.55 -28.47 0.32
CA GLN A 498 -1.59 -28.76 -0.68
C GLN A 498 -1.03 -29.02 -2.08
N ALA A 499 0.25 -28.68 -2.32
CA ALA A 499 1.01 -28.98 -3.53
C ALA A 499 1.59 -30.40 -3.48
#